data_AF-A0A1V4X3Z7-F1
#
_entry.id   AF-A0A1V4X3Z7-F1
#
_cell.length_a   1.000
_cell.length_b   1.000
_cell.length_c   1.000
_cell.angle_alpha   90.00
_cell.angle_beta   90.00
_cell.angle_gamma   90.00
#
_symmetry.space_group_name_H-M   'P 1'
#
loop_
_entity.id
_entity.type
_entity.pdbx_description
1 polymer ?
#
loop_
_entity_poly.entity_id
_entity_poly.type
_entity_poly.pdbx_seq_one_letter_code
_entity_poly.pdbx_strand_id
1 'polypeptide(L)'
;MIEHAPYGSLMSDASAFTRSRVILSAAELDIFTLLDGAPGTSTALAKRAGFNARALSRLLDALASLGLLAKNGGSYSLTESGALLSSRHPGSIRPMVLHMNALWDSWGDLSRVVTKGLKGKRKHASRMDAETLAAFIGAMDVIGRDLSLEIADSCDLDRYRRLLDVGGASGTYTAAFLRKNTLLRATIFDLGAVIPMARAKIASEGLSERVDLVPGDFYNDDLPGGHDLVLLSAIIHQNDPGQNVALYRKAWTALLPGGTILIRDHIMDETRTAPSAGALFAINMLVNTRGGSTYTFEEVEGGLTEAGFEDIRLLRTGDRMDCLVEGRKPGAR
;
A
#
# COMPACT_ATOMS: atom_id res chain seq x y z
N MET A 1 -16.89 29.08 -26.76
CA MET A 1 -16.06 27.99 -26.23
C MET A 1 -14.82 28.63 -25.64
N ILE A 2 -14.73 28.75 -24.32
CA ILE A 2 -13.54 29.29 -23.67
C ILE A 2 -12.67 28.08 -23.33
N GLU A 3 -11.60 27.87 -24.10
CA GLU A 3 -10.51 27.01 -23.66
C GLU A 3 -10.04 27.51 -22.30
N HIS A 4 -10.31 26.74 -21.24
CA HIS A 4 -9.66 26.99 -19.96
C HIS A 4 -8.16 26.76 -20.15
N ALA A 5 -7.43 27.86 -20.17
CA ALA A 5 -6.00 27.92 -20.45
C ALA A 5 -5.19 26.95 -19.57
N PRO A 6 -4.09 26.37 -20.08
CA PRO A 6 -3.22 25.43 -19.36
C PRO A 6 -2.66 25.98 -18.03
N TYR A 7 -2.68 27.31 -17.84
CA TYR A 7 -2.31 27.97 -16.59
C TYR A 7 -3.21 27.58 -15.41
N GLY A 8 -4.52 27.44 -15.63
CA GLY A 8 -5.48 27.12 -14.57
C GLY A 8 -5.30 25.73 -13.99
N SER A 9 -5.07 24.73 -14.85
CA SER A 9 -4.83 23.35 -14.43
C SER A 9 -3.51 23.21 -13.68
N LEU A 10 -2.42 23.79 -14.20
CA LEU A 10 -1.11 23.68 -13.58
C LEU A 10 -1.07 24.34 -12.19
N MET A 11 -1.69 25.51 -12.03
CA MET A 11 -1.77 26.16 -10.72
C MET A 11 -2.66 25.37 -9.73
N SER A 12 -3.71 24.71 -10.22
CA SER A 12 -4.52 23.81 -9.41
C SER A 12 -3.68 22.64 -8.89
N ASP A 13 -2.91 21.98 -9.76
CA ASP A 13 -2.04 20.86 -9.38
C ASP A 13 -0.95 21.31 -8.40
N ALA A 14 -0.28 22.43 -8.70
CA ALA A 14 0.77 22.99 -7.85
C ALA A 14 0.27 23.44 -6.46
N SER A 15 -1.00 23.83 -6.35
CA SER A 15 -1.62 24.25 -5.07
C SER A 15 -2.39 23.14 -4.35
N ALA A 16 -2.55 21.96 -4.97
CA ALA A 16 -3.32 20.84 -4.43
C ALA A 16 -2.82 20.38 -3.05
N PHE A 17 -1.53 20.57 -2.74
CA PHE A 17 -0.96 20.27 -1.43
C PHE A 17 -1.70 20.96 -0.27
N THR A 18 -2.27 22.15 -0.49
CA THR A 18 -3.00 22.90 0.53
C THR A 18 -4.27 22.15 0.95
N ARG A 19 -5.05 21.69 -0.03
CA ARG A 19 -6.23 20.85 0.19
C ARG A 19 -5.85 19.55 0.86
N SER A 20 -4.80 18.88 0.39
CA SER A 20 -4.31 17.64 1.00
C SER A 20 -3.93 17.86 2.46
N ARG A 21 -3.15 18.89 2.80
CA ARG A 21 -2.72 19.11 4.19
C ARG A 21 -3.87 19.41 5.14
N VAL A 22 -4.94 20.07 4.68
CA VAL A 22 -6.17 20.26 5.47
C VAL A 22 -6.78 18.91 5.87
N ILE A 23 -6.93 18.00 4.90
CA ILE A 23 -7.50 16.65 5.13
C ILE A 23 -6.58 15.82 6.03
N LEU A 24 -5.28 15.80 5.72
CA LEU A 24 -4.28 15.05 6.47
C LEU A 24 -4.21 15.50 7.93
N SER A 25 -4.19 16.82 8.19
CA SER A 25 -4.18 17.38 9.54
C SER A 25 -5.47 17.06 10.30
N ALA A 26 -6.63 17.09 9.63
CA ALA A 26 -7.90 16.76 10.26
C ALA A 26 -8.00 15.27 10.66
N ALA A 27 -7.42 14.38 9.86
CA ALA A 27 -7.32 12.97 10.18
C ALA A 27 -6.34 12.71 11.34
N GLU A 28 -5.18 13.37 11.33
CA GLU A 28 -4.16 13.35 12.39
C GLU A 28 -4.75 13.81 13.73
N LEU A 29 -5.50 14.92 13.74
CA LEU A 29 -6.21 15.45 14.91
C LEU A 29 -7.50 14.69 15.27
N ASP A 30 -7.83 13.63 14.52
CA ASP A 30 -9.00 12.78 14.70
C ASP A 30 -10.35 13.53 14.72
N ILE A 31 -10.43 14.63 13.96
CA ILE A 31 -11.62 15.51 13.91
C ILE A 31 -12.87 14.75 13.49
N PHE A 32 -12.73 13.83 12.53
CA PHE A 32 -13.86 13.09 11.99
C PHE A 32 -14.45 12.13 13.03
N THR A 33 -13.62 11.38 13.75
CA THR A 33 -14.08 10.52 14.85
C THR A 33 -14.75 11.33 15.97
N LEU A 34 -14.21 12.51 16.31
CA LEU A 34 -14.78 13.37 17.34
C LEU A 34 -16.18 13.92 16.98
N LEU A 35 -16.49 14.04 15.69
CA LEU A 35 -17.79 14.48 15.19
C LEU A 35 -18.74 13.31 14.87
N ASP A 36 -18.23 12.07 14.86
CA ASP A 36 -19.00 10.87 14.59
C ASP A 36 -20.02 10.59 15.72
N GLY A 37 -21.30 10.64 15.36
CA GLY A 37 -22.41 10.55 16.32
C GLY A 37 -22.51 11.73 17.30
N ALA A 38 -21.68 12.76 17.15
CA ALA A 38 -21.64 13.91 18.06
C ALA A 38 -21.39 15.25 17.32
N PRO A 39 -22.36 15.75 16.54
CA PRO A 39 -22.28 17.08 15.94
C PRO A 39 -22.06 18.17 16.99
N GLY A 40 -21.36 19.24 16.63
CA GLY A 40 -21.11 20.32 17.58
C GLY A 40 -20.47 21.56 16.99
N THR A 41 -20.49 22.65 17.75
CA THR A 41 -19.83 23.90 17.38
C THR A 41 -18.32 23.79 17.54
N SER A 42 -17.57 24.64 16.85
CA SER A 42 -16.11 24.73 16.99
C SER A 42 -15.70 25.02 18.44
N THR A 43 -16.43 25.87 19.17
CA THR A 43 -16.17 26.17 20.58
C THR A 43 -16.38 24.94 21.49
N ALA A 44 -17.45 24.19 21.28
CA ALA A 44 -17.73 22.98 22.05
C ALA A 44 -16.68 21.89 21.79
N LEU A 45 -16.34 21.66 20.52
CA LEU A 45 -15.32 20.69 20.13
C LEU A 45 -13.93 21.09 20.66
N ALA A 46 -13.57 22.38 20.54
CA ALA A 46 -12.32 22.91 21.07
C ALA A 46 -12.20 22.71 22.58
N LYS A 47 -13.27 22.99 23.34
CA LYS A 47 -13.30 22.77 24.80
C LYS A 47 -13.15 21.27 25.14
N ARG A 48 -13.83 20.39 24.41
CA ARG A 48 -13.83 18.94 24.68
C ARG A 48 -12.50 18.28 24.37
N ALA A 49 -11.83 18.68 23.29
CA ALA A 49 -10.61 18.04 22.80
C ALA A 49 -9.33 18.85 23.06
N GLY A 50 -9.43 20.01 23.73
CA GLY A 50 -8.27 20.84 24.08
C GLY A 50 -7.68 21.63 22.91
N PHE A 51 -8.46 21.93 21.87
CA PHE A 51 -7.97 22.67 20.70
C PHE A 51 -8.09 24.19 20.85
N ASN A 52 -7.30 24.93 20.07
CA ASN A 52 -7.49 26.36 19.90
C ASN A 52 -8.78 26.64 19.11
N ALA A 53 -9.76 27.32 19.72
CA ALA A 53 -11.08 27.53 19.13
C ALA A 53 -11.04 28.30 17.79
N ARG A 54 -10.19 29.32 17.67
CA ARG A 54 -10.07 30.11 16.43
C ARG A 54 -9.49 29.26 15.30
N ALA A 55 -8.40 28.54 15.57
CA ALA A 55 -7.75 27.68 14.58
C ALA A 55 -8.67 26.54 14.14
N LEU A 56 -9.31 25.86 15.10
CA LEU A 56 -10.25 24.78 14.83
C LEU A 56 -11.43 25.26 13.98
N SER A 57 -12.00 26.43 14.28
CA SER A 57 -13.09 26.98 13.47
C SER A 57 -12.69 27.16 12.01
N ARG A 58 -11.45 27.61 11.71
CA ARG A 58 -10.97 27.76 10.32
C ARG A 58 -10.78 26.41 9.64
N LEU A 59 -10.26 25.41 10.37
CA LEU A 59 -10.10 24.05 9.86
C LEU A 59 -11.47 23.43 9.53
N LEU A 60 -12.43 23.53 10.44
CA LEU A 60 -13.79 23.00 10.23
C LEU A 60 -14.52 23.71 9.08
N ASP A 61 -14.35 25.02 8.94
CA ASP A 61 -14.88 25.77 7.79
C ASP A 61 -14.27 25.31 6.46
N ALA A 62 -12.95 25.06 6.44
CA ALA A 62 -12.28 24.51 5.27
C ALA A 62 -12.81 23.11 4.94
N LEU A 63 -12.90 22.21 5.92
CA LEU A 63 -13.45 20.86 5.72
C LEU A 63 -14.91 20.88 5.24
N ALA A 64 -15.71 21.81 5.73
CA ALA A 64 -17.07 22.02 5.24
C ALA A 64 -17.11 22.50 3.79
N SER A 65 -16.22 23.43 3.41
CA SER A 65 -16.08 23.87 2.01
C SER A 65 -15.60 22.75 1.06
N LEU A 66 -14.87 21.76 1.59
CA LEU A 66 -14.45 20.57 0.85
C LEU A 66 -15.53 19.48 0.77
N GLY A 67 -16.71 19.70 1.38
CA GLY A 67 -17.81 18.75 1.41
C GLY A 67 -17.60 17.57 2.37
N LEU A 68 -16.60 17.63 3.24
CA LEU A 68 -16.33 16.59 4.24
C LEU A 68 -17.12 16.80 5.54
N LEU A 69 -17.56 18.03 5.79
CA LEU A 69 -18.46 18.38 6.89
C LEU A 69 -19.66 19.17 6.36
N ALA A 70 -20.79 19.08 7.05
CA ALA A 70 -21.90 20.01 6.89
C ALA A 70 -21.86 21.04 8.02
N LYS A 71 -22.22 22.30 7.72
CA LYS A 71 -22.30 23.39 8.70
C LYS A 71 -23.70 23.97 8.76
N ASN A 72 -24.40 23.78 9.88
CA ASN A 72 -25.75 24.26 10.12
C ASN A 72 -25.81 25.05 11.43
N GLY A 73 -26.20 26.33 11.38
CA GLY A 73 -26.33 27.16 12.59
C GLY A 73 -25.04 27.27 13.42
N GLY A 74 -23.86 27.16 12.78
CA GLY A 74 -22.55 27.16 13.47
C GLY A 74 -22.13 25.81 14.07
N SER A 75 -22.97 24.78 13.97
CA SER A 75 -22.67 23.40 14.33
C SER A 75 -22.15 22.63 13.11
N TYR A 76 -21.19 21.73 13.32
CA TYR A 76 -20.58 20.89 12.28
C TYR A 76 -20.98 19.42 12.48
N SER A 77 -21.24 18.71 11.39
CA SER A 77 -21.49 17.27 11.37
C SER A 77 -20.77 16.61 10.20
N LEU A 78 -20.55 15.28 10.26
CA LEU A 78 -19.98 14.53 9.15
C LEU A 78 -20.94 14.51 7.95
N THR A 79 -20.38 14.59 6.74
CA THR A 79 -21.05 14.12 5.52
C THR A 79 -20.77 12.64 5.31
N GLU A 80 -21.39 12.02 4.31
CA GLU A 80 -21.09 10.65 3.91
C GLU A 80 -19.59 10.47 3.57
N SER A 81 -19.01 11.38 2.80
CA SER A 81 -17.57 11.35 2.48
C SER A 81 -16.69 11.59 3.71
N GLY A 82 -17.09 12.48 4.62
CA GLY A 82 -16.37 12.72 5.87
C GLY A 82 -16.41 11.53 6.83
N ALA A 83 -17.49 10.75 6.81
CA ALA A 83 -17.64 9.56 7.64
C ALA A 83 -16.57 8.50 7.35
N LEU A 84 -16.11 8.39 6.09
CA LEU A 84 -15.01 7.50 5.71
C LEU A 84 -13.68 7.82 6.41
N LEU A 85 -13.53 9.02 6.99
CA LEU A 85 -12.33 9.43 7.73
C LEU A 85 -12.45 9.24 9.25
N SER A 86 -13.61 8.80 9.74
CA SER A 86 -13.77 8.38 11.13
C SER A 86 -13.12 7.01 11.36
N SER A 87 -12.43 6.84 12.48
CA SER A 87 -11.89 5.54 12.89
C SER A 87 -12.98 4.51 13.24
N ARG A 88 -14.21 4.98 13.50
CA ARG A 88 -15.37 4.15 13.85
C ARG A 88 -16.11 3.63 12.62
N HIS A 89 -15.80 4.16 11.43
CA HIS A 89 -16.46 3.74 10.20
C HIS A 89 -15.92 2.37 9.74
N PRO A 90 -16.78 1.38 9.42
CA PRO A 90 -16.32 0.04 8.99
C PRO A 90 -15.44 0.05 7.73
N GLY A 91 -15.69 1.00 6.83
CA GLY A 91 -14.90 1.26 5.63
C GLY A 91 -13.90 2.41 5.78
N SER A 92 -13.37 2.65 6.98
CA SER A 92 -12.50 3.80 7.23
C SER A 92 -11.27 3.81 6.31
N ILE A 93 -11.03 4.94 5.65
CA ILE A 93 -9.80 5.21 4.89
C ILE A 93 -8.78 6.01 5.72
N ARG A 94 -9.08 6.30 6.99
CA ARG A 94 -8.21 7.08 7.87
C ARG A 94 -6.78 6.53 7.96
N PRO A 95 -6.54 5.20 8.07
CA PRO A 95 -5.18 4.66 8.08
C PRO A 95 -4.37 5.06 6.84
N MET A 96 -4.99 5.04 5.66
CA MET A 96 -4.35 5.48 4.41
C MET A 96 -3.99 6.97 4.44
N VAL A 97 -4.89 7.80 4.94
CA VAL A 97 -4.64 9.25 5.08
C VAL A 97 -3.54 9.53 6.09
N LEU A 98 -3.47 8.80 7.21
CA LEU A 98 -2.37 8.91 8.16
C LEU A 98 -1.04 8.46 7.57
N HIS A 99 -1.02 7.38 6.78
CA HIS A 99 0.17 6.96 6.05
C HIS A 99 0.65 8.05 5.09
N MET A 100 -0.24 8.65 4.29
CA MET A 100 0.10 9.79 3.42
C MET A 100 0.66 10.97 4.22
N ASN A 101 0.13 11.23 5.43
CA ASN A 101 0.63 12.29 6.29
C ASN A 101 2.06 12.02 6.76
N ALA A 102 2.37 10.77 7.11
CA ALA A 102 3.73 10.36 7.50
C ALA A 102 4.77 10.52 6.38
N LEU A 103 4.33 10.56 5.11
CA LEU A 103 5.20 10.81 3.96
C LEU A 103 5.52 12.29 3.73
N TRP A 104 4.79 13.21 4.37
CA TRP A 104 4.82 14.65 4.10
C TRP A 104 6.24 15.24 4.12
N ASP A 105 6.98 14.99 5.20
CA ASP A 105 8.32 15.56 5.38
C ASP A 105 9.30 15.08 4.32
N SER A 106 9.17 13.82 3.89
CA SER A 106 10.05 13.30 2.85
C SER A 106 9.74 13.80 1.46
N TRP A 107 8.46 13.98 1.14
CA TRP A 107 8.06 14.61 -0.10
C TRP A 107 8.46 16.10 -0.11
N GLY A 108 8.38 16.77 1.04
CA GLY A 108 8.89 18.14 1.21
C GLY A 108 10.40 18.28 0.97
N ASP A 109 11.17 17.20 1.16
CA ASP A 109 12.63 17.17 0.95
C ASP A 109 13.02 16.81 -0.50
N LEU A 110 12.06 16.58 -1.41
CA LEU A 110 12.31 16.10 -2.78
C LEU A 110 13.34 16.96 -3.54
N SER A 111 13.22 18.29 -3.53
CA SER A 111 14.19 19.17 -4.22
C SER A 111 15.62 18.97 -3.71
N ARG A 112 15.77 18.67 -2.41
CA ARG A 112 17.07 18.37 -1.83
C ARG A 112 17.56 16.98 -2.22
N VAL A 113 16.66 15.99 -2.28
CA VAL A 113 17.01 14.63 -2.72
C VAL A 113 17.49 14.64 -4.17
N VAL A 114 16.82 15.38 -5.05
CA VAL A 114 17.23 15.55 -6.46
C VAL A 114 18.59 16.23 -6.57
N THR A 115 18.87 17.25 -5.75
CA THR A 115 20.11 18.02 -5.84
C THR A 115 21.30 17.41 -5.10
N LYS A 116 21.07 16.65 -4.03
CA LYS A 116 22.12 16.20 -3.09
C LYS A 116 22.03 14.72 -2.71
N GLY A 117 21.07 13.97 -3.26
CA GLY A 117 20.76 12.60 -2.85
C GLY A 117 20.10 12.50 -1.48
N LEU A 118 19.82 11.29 -1.02
CA LEU A 118 19.19 11.05 0.29
C LEU A 118 20.14 11.36 1.45
N LYS A 119 19.60 11.93 2.53
CA LYS A 119 20.33 12.16 3.79
C LYS A 119 20.29 10.90 4.67
N GLY A 120 21.45 10.50 5.20
CA GLY A 120 21.55 9.57 6.33
C GLY A 120 21.12 8.12 6.06
N LYS A 121 20.89 7.36 7.15
CA LYS A 121 20.28 6.02 7.11
C LYS A 121 18.77 6.20 7.36
N ARG A 122 17.95 6.15 6.31
CA ARG A 122 16.49 6.07 6.51
C ARG A 122 16.16 4.72 7.15
N LYS A 123 15.24 4.70 8.11
CA LYS A 123 14.87 3.51 8.88
C LYS A 123 14.11 2.55 7.95
N HIS A 124 14.55 1.28 7.87
CA HIS A 124 13.74 0.22 7.24
C HIS A 124 12.38 0.10 7.95
N ALA A 125 11.39 -0.52 7.30
CA ALA A 125 10.08 -0.80 7.90
C ALA A 125 10.20 -1.51 9.26
N SER A 126 11.19 -2.40 9.40
CA SER A 126 11.57 -3.07 10.67
C SER A 126 12.02 -2.14 11.81
N ARG A 127 12.16 -0.84 11.53
CA ARG A 127 12.56 0.21 12.49
C ARG A 127 11.51 1.33 12.61
N MET A 128 10.33 1.16 12.02
CA MET A 128 9.19 2.05 12.23
C MET A 128 8.63 1.84 13.65
N ASP A 129 8.12 2.89 14.28
CA ASP A 129 7.34 2.72 15.51
C ASP A 129 6.00 2.02 15.22
N ALA A 130 5.38 1.49 16.28
CA ALA A 130 4.18 0.68 16.16
C ALA A 130 2.99 1.44 15.54
N GLU A 131 2.87 2.74 15.79
CA GLU A 131 1.79 3.56 15.26
C GLU A 131 1.95 3.77 13.75
N THR A 132 3.15 4.12 13.31
CA THR A 132 3.46 4.30 11.88
C THR A 132 3.36 2.98 11.12
N LEU A 133 3.80 1.88 11.72
CA LEU A 133 3.67 0.54 11.15
C LEU A 133 2.19 0.13 11.02
N ALA A 134 1.38 0.36 12.05
CA ALA A 134 -0.05 0.08 12.02
C ALA A 134 -0.78 0.92 10.97
N ALA A 135 -0.45 2.21 10.86
CA ALA A 135 -1.01 3.09 9.83
C ALA A 135 -0.62 2.62 8.42
N PHE A 136 0.64 2.22 8.21
CA PHE A 136 1.12 1.68 6.94
C PHE A 136 0.39 0.40 6.54
N ILE A 137 0.31 -0.60 7.43
CA ILE A 137 -0.37 -1.86 7.12
C ILE A 137 -1.87 -1.65 6.95
N GLY A 138 -2.49 -0.81 7.78
CA GLY A 138 -3.89 -0.42 7.62
C GLY A 138 -4.14 0.26 6.27
N ALA A 139 -3.21 1.10 5.79
CA ALA A 139 -3.28 1.70 4.46
C ALA A 139 -3.21 0.64 3.36
N MET A 140 -2.31 -0.34 3.49
CA MET A 140 -2.19 -1.44 2.54
C MET A 140 -3.45 -2.31 2.49
N ASP A 141 -4.11 -2.58 3.63
CA ASP A 141 -5.40 -3.28 3.65
C ASP A 141 -6.50 -2.50 2.92
N VAL A 142 -6.54 -1.18 3.11
CA VAL A 142 -7.53 -0.30 2.43
C VAL A 142 -7.30 -0.29 0.92
N ILE A 143 -6.07 -0.05 0.47
CA ILE A 143 -5.72 -0.03 -0.96
C ILE A 143 -5.94 -1.41 -1.60
N GLY A 144 -5.58 -2.47 -0.88
CA GLY A 144 -5.64 -3.84 -1.35
C GLY A 144 -7.04 -4.44 -1.34
N ARG A 145 -8.04 -3.86 -0.68
CA ARG A 145 -9.34 -4.51 -0.47
C ARG A 145 -10.03 -4.91 -1.77
N ASP A 146 -10.35 -3.94 -2.62
CA ASP A 146 -11.07 -4.20 -3.87
C ASP A 146 -10.11 -4.77 -4.93
N LEU A 147 -8.88 -4.27 -4.96
CA LEU A 147 -7.87 -4.72 -5.91
C LEU A 147 -7.47 -6.18 -5.69
N SER A 148 -7.41 -6.66 -4.44
CA SER A 148 -7.09 -8.07 -4.17
C SER A 148 -8.12 -9.03 -4.74
N LEU A 149 -9.41 -8.67 -4.70
CA LEU A 149 -10.48 -9.45 -5.31
C LEU A 149 -10.33 -9.44 -6.83
N GLU A 150 -10.11 -8.27 -7.41
CA GLU A 150 -9.90 -8.10 -8.86
C GLU A 150 -8.70 -8.91 -9.38
N ILE A 151 -7.58 -8.87 -8.65
CA ILE A 151 -6.39 -9.65 -8.96
C ILE A 151 -6.68 -11.16 -8.82
N ALA A 152 -7.28 -11.59 -7.71
CA ALA A 152 -7.63 -13.00 -7.50
C ALA A 152 -8.56 -13.53 -8.60
N ASP A 153 -9.52 -12.72 -9.07
CA ASP A 153 -10.43 -13.08 -10.16
C ASP A 153 -9.73 -13.17 -11.53
N SER A 154 -8.65 -12.42 -11.73
CA SER A 154 -7.86 -12.45 -12.97
C SER A 154 -6.86 -13.61 -13.04
N CYS A 155 -6.63 -14.32 -11.94
CA CYS A 155 -5.67 -15.42 -11.87
C CYS A 155 -6.39 -16.79 -11.94
N ASP A 156 -5.82 -17.74 -12.70
CA ASP A 156 -6.21 -19.14 -12.64
C ASP A 156 -5.65 -19.80 -11.37
N LEU A 157 -6.31 -19.57 -10.24
CA LEU A 157 -5.85 -20.03 -8.93
C LEU A 157 -6.14 -21.51 -8.68
N ASP A 158 -7.01 -22.15 -9.45
CA ASP A 158 -7.48 -23.53 -9.22
C ASP A 158 -6.38 -24.58 -9.39
N ARG A 159 -5.29 -24.23 -10.10
CA ARG A 159 -4.12 -25.09 -10.28
C ARG A 159 -3.17 -25.14 -9.08
N TYR A 160 -3.33 -24.25 -8.10
CA TYR A 160 -2.44 -24.16 -6.94
C TYR A 160 -3.05 -24.75 -5.68
N ARG A 161 -2.19 -25.21 -4.76
CA ARG A 161 -2.58 -25.80 -3.48
C ARG A 161 -1.85 -25.17 -2.30
N ARG A 162 -0.70 -24.53 -2.51
CA ARG A 162 0.14 -23.97 -1.44
C ARG A 162 0.73 -22.63 -1.87
N LEU A 163 0.13 -21.55 -1.38
CA LEU A 163 0.60 -20.18 -1.55
C LEU A 163 1.61 -19.80 -0.44
N LEU A 164 2.74 -19.24 -0.81
CA LEU A 164 3.60 -18.46 0.08
C LEU A 164 3.45 -16.97 -0.27
N ASP A 165 2.89 -16.19 0.65
CA ASP A 165 2.75 -14.74 0.52
C ASP A 165 3.90 -14.07 1.29
N VAL A 166 4.90 -13.58 0.56
CA VAL A 166 6.13 -13.00 1.14
C VAL A 166 5.94 -11.50 1.30
N GLY A 167 6.03 -11.02 2.54
CA GLY A 167 5.64 -9.65 2.88
C GLY A 167 4.12 -9.44 2.78
N GLY A 168 3.33 -10.47 3.10
CA GLY A 168 1.88 -10.48 2.93
C GLY A 168 1.10 -9.52 3.84
N ALA A 169 1.79 -8.82 4.76
CA ALA A 169 1.23 -7.83 5.67
C ALA A 169 0.02 -8.37 6.46
N SER A 170 -1.14 -7.69 6.38
CA SER A 170 -2.40 -8.14 7.01
C SER A 170 -3.01 -9.38 6.35
N GLY A 171 -2.48 -9.86 5.23
CA GLY A 171 -2.99 -11.02 4.50
C GLY A 171 -4.17 -10.71 3.58
N THR A 172 -4.34 -9.47 3.14
CA THR A 172 -5.49 -9.04 2.30
C THR A 172 -5.54 -9.80 0.98
N TYR A 173 -4.41 -9.93 0.28
CA TYR A 173 -4.30 -10.72 -0.97
C TYR A 173 -4.43 -12.22 -0.70
N THR A 174 -3.75 -12.73 0.33
CA THR A 174 -3.92 -14.12 0.78
C THR A 174 -5.39 -14.48 1.01
N ALA A 175 -6.15 -13.63 1.72
CA ALA A 175 -7.57 -13.87 1.98
C ALA A 175 -8.40 -13.91 0.69
N ALA A 176 -8.16 -12.99 -0.25
CA ALA A 176 -8.83 -13.00 -1.56
C ALA A 176 -8.56 -14.30 -2.34
N PHE A 177 -7.29 -14.74 -2.37
CA PHE A 177 -6.89 -15.95 -3.10
C PHE A 177 -7.53 -17.21 -2.49
N LEU A 178 -7.57 -17.31 -1.15
CA LEU A 178 -8.18 -18.43 -0.42
C LEU A 178 -9.70 -18.51 -0.55
N ARG A 179 -10.38 -17.36 -0.75
CA ARG A 179 -11.82 -17.33 -1.05
C ARG A 179 -12.11 -17.81 -2.46
N LYS A 180 -11.26 -17.43 -3.43
CA LYS A 180 -11.41 -17.84 -4.83
C LYS A 180 -11.18 -19.34 -5.00
N ASN A 181 -10.11 -19.88 -4.43
CA ASN A 181 -9.81 -21.31 -4.46
C ASN A 181 -9.96 -21.90 -3.05
N THR A 182 -11.01 -22.71 -2.83
CA THR A 182 -11.33 -23.32 -1.53
C THR A 182 -10.38 -24.45 -1.10
N LEU A 183 -9.55 -24.96 -2.01
CA LEU A 183 -8.54 -25.99 -1.76
C LEU A 183 -7.15 -25.43 -1.44
N LEU A 184 -6.93 -24.13 -1.67
CA LEU A 184 -5.66 -23.46 -1.41
C LEU A 184 -5.34 -23.43 0.10
N ARG A 185 -4.09 -23.62 0.48
CA ARG A 185 -3.59 -23.24 1.81
C ARG A 185 -2.51 -22.19 1.62
N ALA A 186 -2.31 -21.33 2.60
CA ALA A 186 -1.34 -20.25 2.51
C ALA A 186 -0.38 -20.25 3.70
N THR A 187 0.81 -19.71 3.46
CA THR A 187 1.74 -19.28 4.49
C THR A 187 1.98 -17.79 4.28
N ILE A 188 1.71 -16.96 5.29
CA ILE A 188 2.11 -15.55 5.28
C ILE A 188 3.45 -15.46 5.99
N PHE A 189 4.46 -14.99 5.27
CA PHE A 189 5.80 -14.75 5.80
C PHE A 189 6.04 -13.24 5.90
N ASP A 190 6.14 -12.70 7.12
CA ASP A 190 6.33 -11.27 7.34
C ASP A 190 7.07 -11.01 8.66
N LEU A 191 7.46 -9.77 8.92
CA LEU A 191 8.15 -9.38 10.15
C LEU A 191 7.32 -9.72 11.39
N GLY A 192 7.97 -10.12 12.48
CA GLY A 192 7.30 -10.51 13.71
C GLY A 192 6.35 -9.44 14.28
N ALA A 193 6.65 -8.16 14.07
CA ALA A 193 5.78 -7.04 14.48
C ALA A 193 4.48 -6.94 13.66
N VAL A 194 4.43 -7.53 12.47
CA VAL A 194 3.30 -7.51 11.53
C VAL A 194 2.38 -8.71 11.72
N ILE A 195 2.93 -9.86 12.12
CA ILE A 195 2.19 -11.11 12.32
C ILE A 195 0.92 -10.98 13.18
N PRO A 196 0.89 -10.22 14.29
CA PRO A 196 -0.35 -10.03 15.06
C PRO A 196 -1.49 -9.41 14.24
N MET A 197 -1.18 -8.49 13.32
CA MET A 197 -2.18 -7.84 12.45
C MET A 197 -2.72 -8.83 11.41
N ALA A 198 -1.84 -9.63 10.79
CA ALA A 198 -2.23 -10.70 9.89
C ALA A 198 -3.13 -11.72 10.60
N ARG A 199 -2.75 -12.13 11.81
CA ARG A 199 -3.53 -13.05 12.64
C ARG A 199 -4.94 -12.54 12.90
N ALA A 200 -5.07 -11.28 13.32
CA ALA A 200 -6.37 -10.67 13.60
C ALA A 200 -7.26 -10.63 12.36
N LYS A 201 -6.71 -10.20 11.21
CA LYS A 201 -7.43 -10.15 9.94
C LYS A 201 -7.87 -11.54 9.49
N ILE A 202 -6.94 -12.49 9.36
CA ILE A 202 -7.24 -13.85 8.91
C ILE A 202 -8.27 -14.55 9.82
N ALA A 203 -8.22 -14.32 11.13
CA ALA A 203 -9.22 -14.83 12.07
C ALA A 203 -10.60 -14.20 11.84
N SER A 204 -10.67 -12.87 11.64
CA SER A 204 -11.93 -12.19 11.34
C SER A 204 -12.59 -12.66 10.04
N GLU A 205 -11.78 -13.19 9.12
CA GLU A 205 -12.22 -13.73 7.83
C GLU A 205 -12.55 -15.24 7.89
N GLY A 206 -12.39 -15.89 9.05
CA GLY A 206 -12.67 -17.31 9.23
C GLY A 206 -11.68 -18.25 8.51
N LEU A 207 -10.47 -17.77 8.22
CA LEU A 207 -9.47 -18.49 7.40
C LEU A 207 -8.32 -19.10 8.20
N SER A 208 -8.35 -19.03 9.54
CA SER A 208 -7.23 -19.43 10.41
C SER A 208 -6.71 -20.86 10.18
N GLU A 209 -7.59 -21.82 9.91
CA GLU A 209 -7.20 -23.24 9.69
C GLU A 209 -6.48 -23.49 8.35
N ARG A 210 -6.47 -22.51 7.45
CA ARG A 210 -5.88 -22.58 6.11
C ARG A 210 -4.65 -21.70 5.95
N VAL A 211 -4.24 -20.98 7.00
CA VAL A 211 -3.14 -20.01 6.94
C VAL A 211 -2.15 -20.24 8.07
N ASP A 212 -0.92 -20.56 7.69
CA ASP A 212 0.22 -20.53 8.59
C ASP A 212 0.83 -19.13 8.63
N LEU A 213 1.22 -18.66 9.81
CA LEU A 213 1.84 -17.35 10.01
C LEU A 213 3.27 -17.54 10.48
N VAL A 214 4.24 -17.15 9.65
CA VAL A 214 5.67 -17.36 9.92
C VAL A 214 6.37 -16.02 10.05
N PRO A 215 6.88 -15.66 11.24
CA PRO A 215 7.66 -14.44 11.41
C PRO A 215 9.04 -14.59 10.75
N GLY A 216 9.49 -13.59 10.00
CA GLY A 216 10.84 -13.53 9.47
C GLY A 216 11.09 -12.28 8.61
N ASP A 217 12.36 -12.06 8.28
CA ASP A 217 12.83 -10.97 7.43
C ASP A 217 13.35 -11.56 6.10
N PHE A 218 12.63 -11.34 5.00
CA PHE A 218 12.98 -11.95 3.70
C PHE A 218 14.33 -11.48 3.16
N TYR A 219 14.92 -10.40 3.69
CA TYR A 219 16.28 -10.00 3.35
C TYR A 219 17.32 -10.94 3.96
N ASN A 220 17.08 -11.39 5.20
CA ASN A 220 18.08 -12.09 6.01
C ASN A 220 17.81 -13.58 6.17
N ASP A 221 16.53 -13.96 6.23
CA ASP A 221 16.09 -15.33 6.53
C ASP A 221 15.72 -16.09 5.25
N ASP A 222 15.76 -17.42 5.34
CA ASP A 222 15.26 -18.30 4.28
C ASP A 222 13.73 -18.32 4.27
N LEU A 223 13.16 -18.44 3.07
CA LEU A 223 11.72 -18.56 2.90
C LEU A 223 11.24 -20.00 3.20
N PRO A 224 10.07 -20.18 3.86
CA PRO A 224 9.47 -21.49 4.05
C PRO A 224 9.26 -22.20 2.71
N GLY A 225 9.75 -23.44 2.58
CA GLY A 225 9.60 -24.21 1.35
C GLY A 225 8.34 -25.06 1.28
N GLY A 226 8.12 -25.66 0.10
CA GLY A 226 7.04 -26.62 -0.13
C GLY A 226 5.77 -26.00 -0.73
N HIS A 227 5.91 -24.86 -1.40
CA HIS A 227 4.82 -24.10 -2.02
C HIS A 227 4.83 -24.25 -3.53
N ASP A 228 3.66 -24.18 -4.17
CA ASP A 228 3.52 -24.23 -5.63
C ASP A 228 3.23 -22.86 -6.24
N LEU A 229 2.94 -21.86 -5.40
CA LEU A 229 2.80 -20.46 -5.75
C LEU A 229 3.52 -19.58 -4.70
N VAL A 230 4.39 -18.67 -5.15
CA VAL A 230 4.94 -17.58 -4.34
C VAL A 230 4.37 -16.26 -4.85
N LEU A 231 3.81 -15.46 -3.95
CA LEU A 231 3.34 -14.11 -4.25
C LEU A 231 4.33 -13.07 -3.70
N LEU A 232 4.80 -12.18 -4.56
CA LEU A 232 5.48 -10.94 -4.19
C LEU A 232 4.58 -9.75 -4.58
N SER A 233 3.77 -9.26 -3.65
CA SER A 233 2.82 -8.16 -3.91
C SER A 233 3.30 -6.87 -3.28
N ALA A 234 3.52 -5.82 -4.08
CA ALA A 234 4.03 -4.53 -3.61
C ALA A 234 5.37 -4.65 -2.86
N ILE A 235 6.26 -5.52 -3.33
CA ILE A 235 7.57 -5.78 -2.71
C ILE A 235 8.72 -5.27 -3.57
N ILE A 236 8.71 -5.57 -4.87
CA ILE A 236 9.92 -5.43 -5.69
C ILE A 236 10.36 -3.97 -5.79
N HIS A 237 9.42 -3.02 -5.73
CA HIS A 237 9.71 -1.60 -5.85
C HIS A 237 10.59 -1.02 -4.73
N GLN A 238 10.62 -1.65 -3.55
CA GLN A 238 11.35 -1.10 -2.40
C GLN A 238 12.83 -1.51 -2.38
N ASN A 239 13.15 -2.54 -3.16
CA ASN A 239 14.46 -3.18 -3.24
C ASN A 239 15.27 -2.52 -4.35
N ASP A 240 16.60 -2.55 -4.25
CA ASP A 240 17.43 -2.35 -5.44
C ASP A 240 17.42 -3.60 -6.35
N PRO A 241 17.91 -3.52 -7.62
CA PRO A 241 17.91 -4.67 -8.53
C PRO A 241 18.59 -5.92 -7.97
N GLY A 242 19.71 -5.77 -7.25
CA GLY A 242 20.43 -6.90 -6.67
C GLY A 242 19.65 -7.56 -5.54
N GLN A 243 18.98 -6.76 -4.70
CA GLN A 243 18.07 -7.26 -3.68
C GLN A 243 16.87 -8.00 -4.28
N ASN A 244 16.32 -7.54 -5.41
CA ASN A 244 15.25 -8.25 -6.12
C ASN A 244 15.71 -9.61 -6.64
N VAL A 245 16.86 -9.70 -7.30
CA VAL A 245 17.41 -10.99 -7.74
C VAL A 245 17.66 -11.94 -6.57
N ALA A 246 18.19 -11.44 -5.44
CA ALA A 246 18.38 -12.25 -4.24
C ALA A 246 17.05 -12.80 -3.70
N LEU A 247 16.00 -11.96 -3.66
CA LEU A 247 14.66 -12.38 -3.23
C LEU A 247 14.04 -13.39 -4.21
N TYR A 248 14.20 -13.19 -5.53
CA TYR A 248 13.74 -14.14 -6.53
C TYR A 248 14.42 -15.50 -6.37
N ARG A 249 15.73 -15.56 -6.07
CA ARG A 249 16.43 -16.83 -5.77
C ARG A 249 15.88 -17.54 -4.54
N LYS A 250 15.51 -16.78 -3.49
CA LYS A 250 14.85 -17.35 -2.31
C LYS A 250 13.47 -17.90 -2.67
N ALA A 251 12.68 -17.16 -3.43
CA ALA A 251 11.37 -17.61 -3.92
C ALA A 251 11.51 -18.88 -4.78
N TRP A 252 12.50 -18.92 -5.67
CA TRP A 252 12.83 -20.09 -6.48
C TRP A 252 13.16 -21.31 -5.61
N THR A 253 13.91 -21.11 -4.53
CA THR A 253 14.28 -22.18 -3.58
C THR A 253 13.06 -22.71 -2.82
N ALA A 254 12.17 -21.83 -2.39
CA ALA A 254 10.94 -22.20 -1.66
C ALA A 254 9.93 -22.97 -2.53
N LEU A 255 9.91 -22.70 -3.84
CA LEU A 255 8.99 -23.33 -4.79
C LEU A 255 9.31 -24.81 -5.01
N LEU A 256 8.26 -25.63 -5.07
CA LEU A 256 8.29 -26.97 -5.63
C LEU A 256 8.66 -26.91 -7.13
N PRO A 257 9.27 -27.98 -7.70
CA PRO A 257 9.47 -28.07 -9.14
C PRO A 257 8.16 -27.85 -9.91
N GLY A 258 8.19 -27.03 -10.97
CA GLY A 258 6.98 -26.63 -11.68
C GLY A 258 6.10 -25.61 -10.93
N GLY A 259 6.59 -24.99 -9.86
CA GLY A 259 5.90 -23.90 -9.15
C GLY A 259 5.95 -22.56 -9.89
N THR A 260 5.14 -21.60 -9.44
CA THR A 260 5.06 -20.24 -10.01
C THR A 260 5.51 -19.19 -9.00
N ILE A 261 6.26 -18.19 -9.46
CA ILE A 261 6.32 -16.87 -8.82
C ILE A 261 5.35 -15.92 -9.51
N LEU A 262 4.51 -15.24 -8.73
CA LEU A 262 3.61 -14.19 -9.19
C LEU A 262 4.02 -12.88 -8.51
N ILE A 263 4.35 -11.88 -9.32
CA ILE A 263 4.75 -10.55 -8.87
C ILE A 263 3.63 -9.58 -9.22
N ARG A 264 3.18 -8.79 -8.23
CA ARG A 264 2.22 -7.71 -8.42
C ARG A 264 2.86 -6.39 -8.01
N ASP A 265 3.07 -5.49 -8.96
CA ASP A 265 3.66 -4.17 -8.70
C ASP A 265 3.34 -3.17 -9.83
N HIS A 266 3.92 -1.97 -9.77
CA HIS A 266 4.02 -1.11 -10.95
C HIS A 266 5.05 -1.67 -11.93
N ILE A 267 4.61 -1.96 -13.15
CA ILE A 267 5.50 -2.33 -14.27
C ILE A 267 5.44 -1.21 -15.29
N MET A 268 6.60 -0.60 -15.54
CA MET A 268 6.74 0.55 -16.43
C MET A 268 6.95 0.12 -17.88
N ASP A 269 6.54 0.98 -18.80
CA ASP A 269 7.00 0.93 -20.18
C ASP A 269 8.52 1.22 -20.28
N GLU A 270 9.12 0.95 -21.43
CA GLU A 270 10.55 1.15 -21.65
C GLU A 270 10.99 2.60 -21.45
N THR A 271 10.09 3.57 -21.72
CA THR A 271 10.38 5.00 -21.53
C THR A 271 10.35 5.42 -20.06
N ARG A 272 9.79 4.58 -19.18
CA ARG A 272 9.51 4.86 -17.76
C ARG A 272 8.56 6.03 -17.52
N THR A 273 7.77 6.40 -18.52
CA THR A 273 6.80 7.50 -18.41
C THR A 273 5.37 6.99 -18.24
N ALA A 274 5.12 5.72 -18.54
CA ALA A 274 3.81 5.09 -18.37
C ALA A 274 3.91 3.79 -17.53
N PRO A 275 2.93 3.53 -16.64
CA PRO A 275 1.82 4.41 -16.30
C PRO A 275 2.28 5.62 -15.47
N SER A 276 1.59 6.76 -15.59
CA SER A 276 1.94 7.99 -14.87
C SER A 276 1.99 7.80 -13.35
N ALA A 277 1.08 6.97 -12.81
CA ALA A 277 1.09 6.62 -11.39
C ALA A 277 2.39 5.91 -10.97
N GLY A 278 2.94 5.03 -11.82
CA GLY A 278 4.22 4.38 -11.58
C GLY A 278 5.39 5.36 -11.61
N ALA A 279 5.40 6.32 -12.53
CA ALA A 279 6.43 7.36 -12.57
C ALA A 279 6.42 8.25 -11.31
N LEU A 280 5.23 8.63 -10.83
CA LEU A 280 5.10 9.35 -9.55
C LEU A 280 5.47 8.46 -8.36
N PHE A 281 5.17 7.16 -8.43
CA PHE A 281 5.55 6.20 -7.39
C PHE A 281 7.07 5.96 -7.35
N ALA A 282 7.78 6.07 -8.48
CA ALA A 282 9.25 6.06 -8.48
C ALA A 282 9.83 7.22 -7.64
N ILE A 283 9.18 8.39 -7.64
CA ILE A 283 9.54 9.49 -6.74
C ILE A 283 9.25 9.14 -5.28
N ASN A 284 8.16 8.42 -5.00
CA ASN A 284 7.93 7.88 -3.66
C ASN A 284 9.06 6.94 -3.22
N MET A 285 9.59 6.12 -4.13
CA MET A 285 10.73 5.24 -3.82
C MET A 285 12.03 6.00 -3.63
N LEU A 286 12.35 6.95 -4.51
CA LEU A 286 13.51 7.85 -4.39
C LEU A 286 13.46 8.65 -3.07
N VAL A 287 12.26 9.10 -2.74
CA VAL A 287 11.76 9.49 -1.43
C VAL A 287 12.33 8.73 -0.26
N ASN A 288 11.89 7.47 -0.20
CA ASN A 288 11.73 6.69 1.01
C ASN A 288 12.72 5.52 1.13
N THR A 289 13.43 5.20 0.07
CA THR A 289 14.29 4.01 -0.02
C THR A 289 15.66 4.40 -0.57
N ARG A 290 16.70 3.60 -0.29
CA ARG A 290 18.05 3.88 -0.80
C ARG A 290 18.25 3.53 -2.26
N GLY A 291 17.56 2.50 -2.75
CA GLY A 291 17.73 1.98 -4.10
C GLY A 291 16.45 1.43 -4.72
N GLY A 292 15.30 1.58 -4.05
CA GLY A 292 14.01 1.23 -4.61
C GLY A 292 13.63 2.12 -5.80
N SER A 293 12.84 1.57 -6.69
CA SER A 293 12.38 2.19 -7.93
C SER A 293 11.09 1.49 -8.41
N THR A 294 10.48 1.99 -9.47
CA THR A 294 9.63 1.14 -10.32
C THR A 294 10.48 0.52 -11.43
N TYR A 295 10.06 -0.65 -11.93
CA TYR A 295 10.83 -1.46 -12.88
C TYR A 295 10.08 -1.64 -14.19
N THR A 296 10.82 -1.76 -15.29
CA THR A 296 10.24 -2.21 -16.57
C THR A 296 10.02 -3.73 -16.55
N PHE A 297 9.23 -4.23 -17.49
CA PHE A 297 9.07 -5.68 -17.64
C PHE A 297 10.41 -6.38 -17.93
N GLU A 298 11.24 -5.80 -18.81
CA GLU A 298 12.56 -6.34 -19.16
C GLU A 298 13.48 -6.48 -17.94
N GLU A 299 13.46 -5.50 -17.02
CA GLU A 299 14.26 -5.58 -15.78
C GLU A 299 13.77 -6.71 -14.86
N VAL A 300 12.46 -6.86 -14.72
CA VAL A 300 11.87 -7.93 -13.91
C VAL A 300 12.15 -9.30 -14.55
N GLU A 301 11.98 -9.41 -15.87
CA GLU A 301 12.26 -10.63 -16.63
C GLU A 301 13.73 -11.03 -16.56
N GLY A 302 14.66 -10.08 -16.74
CA GLY A 302 16.08 -10.33 -16.61
C GLY A 302 16.45 -10.83 -15.21
N GLY A 303 15.91 -10.21 -14.17
CA GLY A 303 16.15 -10.64 -12.79
C GLY A 303 15.56 -12.02 -12.46
N LEU A 304 14.36 -12.32 -12.95
CA LEU A 304 13.74 -13.65 -12.82
C LEU A 304 14.55 -14.72 -13.56
N THR A 305 15.02 -14.42 -14.77
CA THR A 305 15.89 -15.31 -15.56
C THR A 305 17.20 -15.59 -14.83
N GLU A 306 17.84 -14.57 -14.26
CA GLU A 306 19.07 -14.71 -13.47
C GLU A 306 18.87 -15.55 -12.18
N ALA A 307 17.65 -15.57 -11.65
CA ALA A 307 17.25 -16.41 -10.53
C ALA A 307 16.89 -17.85 -10.93
N GLY A 308 16.80 -18.16 -12.23
CA GLY A 308 16.51 -19.49 -12.76
C GLY A 308 15.04 -19.78 -13.06
N PHE A 309 14.20 -18.75 -13.17
CA PHE A 309 12.84 -18.88 -13.68
C PHE A 309 12.81 -18.92 -15.21
N GLU A 310 11.82 -19.61 -15.75
CA GLU A 310 11.51 -19.75 -17.18
C GLU A 310 10.04 -19.33 -17.43
N ASP A 311 9.60 -19.31 -18.69
CA ASP A 311 8.21 -18.95 -19.08
C ASP A 311 7.72 -17.62 -18.47
N ILE A 312 8.58 -16.60 -18.48
CA ILE A 312 8.26 -15.31 -17.84
C ILE A 312 7.29 -14.51 -18.72
N ARG A 313 6.22 -14.01 -18.12
CA ARG A 313 5.13 -13.35 -18.85
C ARG A 313 4.54 -12.18 -18.05
N LEU A 314 4.29 -11.07 -18.74
CA LEU A 314 3.44 -10.00 -18.26
C LEU A 314 1.98 -10.38 -18.48
N LEU A 315 1.31 -10.87 -17.44
CA LEU A 315 -0.08 -11.36 -17.50
C LEU A 315 -1.10 -10.23 -17.51
N ARG A 316 -0.77 -9.11 -16.88
CA ARG A 316 -1.67 -7.96 -16.73
C ARG A 316 -0.86 -6.67 -16.75
N THR A 317 -1.37 -5.69 -17.47
CA THR A 317 -0.96 -4.29 -17.40
C THR A 317 -2.09 -3.46 -16.79
N GLY A 318 -1.74 -2.37 -16.13
CA GLY A 318 -2.73 -1.45 -15.57
C GLY A 318 -2.11 -0.12 -15.19
N ASP A 319 -2.99 0.87 -15.00
CA ASP A 319 -2.59 2.24 -14.65
C ASP A 319 -2.27 2.42 -13.17
N ARG A 320 -2.61 1.43 -12.34
CA ARG A 320 -2.35 1.41 -10.90
C ARG A 320 -1.22 0.42 -10.62
N MET A 321 -0.98 0.12 -9.35
CA MET A 321 -0.09 -0.97 -8.95
C MET A 321 -0.85 -2.30 -9.16
N ASP A 322 -1.23 -2.65 -10.37
CA ASP A 322 -2.06 -3.82 -10.67
C ASP A 322 -1.54 -4.66 -11.83
N CYS A 323 -0.31 -4.38 -12.27
CA CYS A 323 0.38 -5.24 -13.21
C CYS A 323 0.74 -6.57 -12.55
N LEU A 324 0.71 -7.65 -13.34
CA LEU A 324 1.07 -9.00 -12.90
C LEU A 324 2.15 -9.57 -13.80
N VAL A 325 3.25 -10.00 -13.20
CA VAL A 325 4.32 -10.75 -13.88
C VAL A 325 4.37 -12.15 -13.29
N GLU A 326 4.34 -13.16 -14.15
CA GLU A 326 4.51 -14.57 -13.77
C GLU A 326 5.88 -15.07 -14.25
N GLY A 327 6.51 -15.94 -13.45
CA GLY A 327 7.62 -16.79 -13.87
C GLY A 327 7.47 -18.21 -13.32
N ARG A 328 7.99 -19.21 -14.02
CA ARG A 328 7.84 -20.64 -13.67
C ARG A 328 9.19 -21.23 -13.26
N LYS A 329 9.19 -21.97 -12.16
CA LYS A 329 10.32 -22.84 -11.82
C LYS A 329 10.27 -24.07 -12.74
N PRO A 330 11.39 -24.48 -13.37
CA PRO A 330 11.41 -25.68 -14.20
C PRO A 330 10.87 -26.91 -13.47
N GLY A 331 10.20 -27.80 -14.21
CA GLY A 331 9.73 -29.07 -13.67
C GLY A 331 10.88 -29.99 -13.26
N ALA A 332 10.60 -30.98 -12.41
CA ALA A 332 11.54 -32.07 -12.20
C ALA A 332 11.73 -32.80 -13.54
N ARG A 333 12.98 -32.91 -14.01
CA ARG A 333 13.32 -33.74 -15.18
C ARG A 333 13.13 -35.22 -14.87
#